data_AF-A0A8J5U249-F1
#
_entry.id   AF-A0A8J5U249-F1
#
_cell.length_a   1.000
_cell.length_b   1.000
_cell.length_c   1.000
_cell.angle_alpha   90.00
_cell.angle_beta   90.00
_cell.angle_gamma   90.00
#
_symmetry.space_group_name_H-M   'P 1'
#
loop_
_entity.id
_entity.type
_entity.pdbx_description
1 polymer ?
#
loop_
_entity_poly.entity_id
_entity_poly.type
_entity_poly.pdbx_seq_one_letter_code
_entity_poly.pdbx_strand_id
1 'polypeptide(L)'
;MTETLSLARNALGYLIGNVSYNTIEVLFLFSVCLRLSDEIISAWTTLGICLSIAHSLGLNKPGKNRKKPLDLDAWSPAWWALYSYEKLFSFQLGYVSTISDDAFDTLDLDVLRSAALEPSRVALSMANVFSKMSRRCATARQLEERASRRALEAVVKEKVTSTGEAFLMLTNWANSVPAGIRPTSDFMRVPENLGLASFVSLHYHNALIMLNRNSLLISKNALHMAVEIIAKDTPWEYQIRNGQSMVANSARKIIHLLADNDDSASHLFAPAYFPLLHAMYVLAVHILKQPHSRVSKIDQSLLVTAADLVRCYCVGLGEEDRLNTVLNGLLRVVQEAMKPISVPKDKDHNTPALNSSTSLSDQNVTPLTDQQGDNQTFAESLGQTDPSMLSHPHLSMDEGILDPFSGQPFNMPILPDEIGCDWADFENLLQRLESEGSLYPGDEGMVIDI
;
A
#
# COMPACT_ATOMS: atom_id res chain seq x y z
N MET A 1 -21.61 12.36 -13.67
CA MET A 1 -21.50 10.99 -13.10
C MET A 1 -22.64 10.70 -12.12
N THR A 2 -22.91 11.59 -11.17
CA THR A 2 -23.91 11.42 -10.10
C THR A 2 -25.33 11.18 -10.61
N GLU A 3 -25.79 11.93 -11.62
CA GLU A 3 -27.11 11.73 -12.24
C GLU A 3 -27.21 10.38 -12.97
N THR A 4 -26.16 10.00 -13.72
CA THR A 4 -26.08 8.72 -14.43
C THR A 4 -26.11 7.53 -13.47
N LEU A 5 -25.38 7.63 -12.35
CA LEU A 5 -25.40 6.63 -11.28
C LEU A 5 -26.77 6.54 -10.61
N SER A 6 -27.42 7.68 -10.34
CA SER A 6 -28.79 7.70 -9.80
C SER A 6 -29.79 7.02 -10.75
N LEU A 7 -29.71 7.31 -12.05
CA LEU A 7 -30.53 6.65 -13.05
C LEU A 7 -30.28 5.13 -13.11
N ALA A 8 -29.01 4.71 -13.11
CA ALA A 8 -28.64 3.29 -13.10
C ALA A 8 -29.17 2.56 -11.86
N ARG A 9 -29.12 3.19 -10.68
CA ARG A 9 -29.74 2.66 -9.44
C ARG A 9 -31.24 2.45 -9.60
N ASN A 10 -31.94 3.45 -10.12
CA ASN A 10 -33.39 3.39 -10.30
C ASN A 10 -33.80 2.35 -11.35
N ALA A 11 -32.94 2.09 -12.34
CA ALA A 11 -33.16 1.09 -13.39
C ALA A 11 -32.75 -0.34 -12.98
N LEU A 12 -32.07 -0.54 -11.84
CA LEU A 12 -31.50 -1.83 -11.44
C LEU A 12 -32.55 -2.96 -11.41
N GLY A 13 -33.74 -2.69 -10.86
CA GLY A 13 -34.83 -3.66 -10.83
C GLY A 13 -35.30 -4.09 -12.23
N TYR A 14 -35.35 -3.15 -13.17
CA TYR A 14 -35.71 -3.43 -14.57
C TYR A 14 -34.63 -4.26 -15.28
N LEU A 15 -33.34 -3.94 -15.04
CA LEU A 15 -32.20 -4.68 -15.58
C LEU A 15 -32.18 -6.13 -15.12
N ILE A 16 -32.47 -6.38 -13.83
CA ILE A 16 -32.56 -7.74 -13.27
C ILE A 16 -33.77 -8.50 -13.83
N GLY A 17 -34.89 -7.82 -14.08
CA GLY A 17 -36.09 -8.44 -14.63
C GLY A 17 -35.98 -8.82 -16.12
N ASN A 18 -35.12 -8.14 -16.89
CA ASN A 18 -34.97 -8.32 -18.34
C ASN A 18 -33.52 -8.63 -18.71
N VAL A 19 -33.12 -9.86 -18.39
CA VAL A 19 -31.73 -10.31 -18.55
C VAL A 19 -31.35 -10.49 -20.03
N SER A 20 -30.26 -9.83 -20.44
CA SER A 20 -29.65 -9.91 -21.77
C SER A 20 -28.13 -9.72 -21.69
N TYR A 21 -27.41 -9.88 -22.80
CA TYR A 21 -25.98 -9.56 -22.84
C TYR A 21 -25.71 -8.08 -22.54
N ASN A 22 -26.56 -7.17 -23.02
CA ASN A 22 -26.45 -5.73 -22.73
C ASN A 22 -26.61 -5.45 -21.23
N THR A 23 -27.43 -6.25 -20.53
CA THR A 23 -27.59 -6.16 -19.07
C THR A 23 -26.26 -6.41 -18.36
N ILE A 24 -25.44 -7.36 -18.84
CA ILE A 24 -24.11 -7.65 -18.27
C ILE A 24 -23.20 -6.42 -18.41
N GLU A 25 -23.12 -5.84 -19.60
CA GLU A 25 -22.28 -4.67 -19.87
C GLU A 25 -22.67 -3.48 -18.98
N VAL A 26 -23.97 -3.20 -18.88
CA VAL A 26 -24.48 -2.11 -18.04
C VAL A 26 -24.18 -2.36 -16.56
N LEU A 27 -24.43 -3.57 -16.04
CA LEU A 27 -24.15 -3.90 -14.64
C LEU A 27 -22.65 -3.90 -14.34
N PHE A 28 -21.82 -4.35 -15.27
CA PHE A 28 -20.37 -4.32 -15.14
C PHE A 28 -19.86 -2.87 -15.05
N LEU A 29 -20.23 -2.02 -16.01
CA LEU A 29 -19.86 -0.61 -16.00
C LEU A 29 -20.43 0.12 -14.77
N PHE A 30 -21.64 -0.24 -14.34
CA PHE A 30 -22.23 0.30 -13.13
C PHE A 30 -21.44 -0.09 -11.87
N SER A 31 -21.03 -1.35 -11.74
CA SER A 31 -20.14 -1.79 -10.66
C SER A 31 -18.81 -1.03 -10.67
N VAL A 32 -18.21 -0.83 -11.85
CA VAL A 32 -17.02 0.00 -12.00
C VAL A 32 -17.32 1.41 -11.48
N CYS A 33 -18.34 2.11 -12.01
CA CYS A 33 -18.67 3.48 -11.61
C CYS A 33 -18.96 3.64 -10.11
N LEU A 34 -19.64 2.67 -9.49
CA LEU A 34 -19.88 2.63 -8.05
C LEU A 34 -18.57 2.55 -7.27
N ARG A 35 -17.65 1.67 -7.71
CA ARG A 35 -16.32 1.57 -7.11
C ARG A 35 -15.55 2.88 -7.26
N LEU A 36 -15.71 3.58 -8.38
CA LEU A 36 -15.07 4.89 -8.62
C LEU A 36 -15.62 6.00 -7.73
N SER A 37 -16.84 5.81 -7.22
CA SER A 37 -17.50 6.73 -6.30
C SER A 37 -17.31 6.33 -4.84
N ASP A 38 -16.35 5.43 -4.58
CA ASP A 38 -16.05 4.84 -3.27
C ASP A 38 -17.21 4.03 -2.63
N GLU A 39 -18.23 3.65 -3.42
CA GLU A 39 -19.34 2.84 -2.94
C GLU A 39 -19.01 1.34 -3.05
N ILE A 40 -17.95 0.92 -2.34
CA ILE A 40 -17.35 -0.41 -2.44
C ILE A 40 -18.37 -1.55 -2.26
N ILE A 41 -19.23 -1.48 -1.24
CA ILE A 41 -20.21 -2.52 -0.94
C ILE A 41 -21.23 -2.64 -2.10
N SER A 42 -21.72 -1.50 -2.57
CA SER A 42 -22.65 -1.43 -3.70
C SER A 42 -21.99 -1.95 -4.98
N ALA A 43 -20.73 -1.60 -5.21
CA ALA A 43 -19.95 -2.04 -6.36
C ALA A 43 -19.75 -3.55 -6.37
N TRP A 44 -19.35 -4.14 -5.24
CA TRP A 44 -19.15 -5.58 -5.07
C TRP A 44 -20.47 -6.34 -5.22
N THR A 45 -21.55 -5.85 -4.60
CA THR A 45 -22.88 -6.45 -4.71
C THR A 45 -23.39 -6.42 -6.15
N THR A 46 -23.22 -5.29 -6.84
CA THR A 46 -23.61 -5.15 -8.26
C THR A 46 -22.80 -6.09 -9.15
N LEU A 47 -21.51 -6.27 -8.88
CA LEU A 47 -20.68 -7.26 -9.57
C LEU A 47 -21.20 -8.68 -9.34
N GLY A 48 -21.57 -9.04 -8.11
CA GLY A 48 -22.15 -10.34 -7.78
C GLY A 48 -23.44 -10.64 -8.57
N ILE A 49 -24.31 -9.63 -8.75
CA ILE A 49 -25.51 -9.73 -9.59
C ILE A 49 -25.11 -9.94 -11.06
N CYS A 50 -24.16 -9.14 -11.56
CA CYS A 50 -23.63 -9.26 -12.92
C CYS A 50 -23.08 -10.66 -13.21
N LEU A 51 -22.30 -11.22 -12.29
CA LEU A 51 -21.73 -12.57 -12.38
C LEU A 51 -22.82 -13.64 -12.37
N SER A 52 -23.81 -13.51 -11.48
CA SER A 52 -24.95 -14.44 -11.42
C SER A 52 -25.71 -14.47 -12.76
N ILE A 53 -25.91 -13.31 -13.37
CA ILE A 53 -26.53 -13.19 -14.70
C ILE A 53 -25.64 -13.81 -15.79
N ALA A 54 -24.33 -13.52 -15.78
CA ALA A 54 -23.38 -14.07 -16.75
C ALA A 54 -23.32 -15.61 -16.69
N HIS A 55 -23.35 -16.19 -15.49
CA HIS A 55 -23.49 -17.63 -15.29
C HIS A 55 -24.81 -18.17 -15.85
N SER A 56 -25.92 -17.48 -15.59
CA SER A 56 -27.26 -17.89 -16.05
C SER A 56 -27.36 -17.90 -17.59
N LEU A 57 -26.70 -16.95 -18.24
CA LEU A 57 -26.59 -16.87 -19.70
C LEU A 57 -25.52 -17.82 -20.28
N GLY A 58 -24.74 -18.50 -19.43
CA GLY A 58 -23.76 -19.49 -19.84
C GLY A 58 -22.44 -18.93 -20.36
N LEU A 59 -22.11 -17.66 -20.08
CA LEU A 59 -20.84 -17.05 -20.50
C LEU A 59 -19.62 -17.73 -19.85
N ASN A 60 -19.83 -18.37 -18.70
CA ASN A 60 -18.83 -19.11 -17.95
C ASN A 60 -18.50 -20.50 -18.54
N LYS A 61 -18.89 -20.76 -19.78
CA LYS A 61 -18.65 -22.02 -20.47
C LYS A 61 -18.07 -21.75 -21.86
N PRO A 62 -17.16 -22.62 -22.33
CA PRO A 62 -16.66 -22.52 -23.70
C PRO A 62 -17.76 -22.85 -24.72
N GLY A 63 -17.63 -22.31 -25.93
CA GLY A 63 -18.50 -22.60 -27.05
C GLY A 63 -18.60 -24.09 -27.41
N LYS A 64 -19.65 -24.48 -28.16
CA LYS A 64 -19.99 -25.89 -28.42
C LYS A 64 -18.99 -26.68 -29.28
N ASN A 65 -18.03 -26.04 -29.95
CA ASN A 65 -17.07 -26.72 -30.83
C ASN A 65 -15.89 -27.31 -30.03
N ARG A 66 -16.11 -28.51 -29.49
CA ARG A 66 -15.16 -29.22 -28.63
C ARG A 66 -14.26 -30.16 -29.42
N LYS A 67 -12.97 -29.82 -29.56
CA LYS A 67 -11.84 -30.77 -29.63
C LYS A 67 -10.55 -30.04 -29.14
N LYS A 68 -9.77 -30.68 -28.25
CA LYS A 68 -8.45 -30.25 -27.70
C LYS A 68 -8.49 -29.13 -26.63
N PRO A 69 -7.39 -28.85 -25.87
CA PRO A 69 -7.38 -27.80 -24.85
C PRO A 69 -7.96 -26.50 -25.40
N LEU A 70 -8.70 -25.81 -24.53
CA LEU A 70 -9.54 -24.69 -24.94
C LEU A 70 -8.66 -23.48 -25.21
N ASP A 71 -8.73 -22.97 -26.43
CA ASP A 71 -8.19 -21.65 -26.74
C ASP A 71 -9.00 -20.58 -25.98
N LEU A 72 -8.35 -19.47 -25.65
CA LEU A 72 -8.99 -18.31 -25.05
C LEU A 72 -10.17 -17.83 -25.91
N ASP A 73 -10.02 -17.92 -27.23
CA ASP A 73 -11.01 -17.51 -28.24
C ASP A 73 -12.27 -18.40 -28.24
N ALA A 74 -12.22 -19.58 -27.59
CA ALA A 74 -13.39 -20.43 -27.42
C ALA A 74 -14.37 -19.91 -26.36
N TRP A 75 -13.95 -18.93 -25.56
CA TRP A 75 -14.72 -18.33 -24.47
C TRP A 75 -15.20 -16.93 -24.84
N SER A 76 -16.27 -16.48 -24.19
CA SER A 76 -16.71 -15.10 -24.33
C SER A 76 -15.64 -14.14 -23.77
N PRO A 77 -15.17 -13.13 -24.53
CA PRO A 77 -14.26 -12.11 -24.00
C PRO A 77 -14.84 -11.38 -22.78
N ALA A 78 -16.17 -11.20 -22.74
CA ALA A 78 -16.87 -10.61 -21.60
C ALA A 78 -16.70 -11.45 -20.32
N TRP A 79 -16.64 -12.78 -20.43
CA TRP A 79 -16.36 -13.65 -19.28
C TRP A 79 -14.96 -13.40 -18.72
N TRP A 80 -13.95 -13.31 -19.57
CA TRP A 80 -12.58 -13.05 -19.12
C TRP A 80 -12.38 -11.65 -18.57
N ALA A 81 -13.11 -10.66 -19.08
CA ALA A 81 -13.15 -9.32 -18.49
C ALA A 81 -13.76 -9.35 -17.08
N LEU A 82 -14.91 -10.02 -16.90
CA LEU A 82 -15.55 -10.20 -15.60
C LEU A 82 -14.67 -10.98 -14.61
N TYR A 83 -14.07 -12.08 -15.06
CA TYR A 83 -13.11 -12.87 -14.29
C TYR A 83 -11.96 -11.99 -13.83
N SER A 84 -11.32 -11.26 -14.75
CA SER A 84 -10.15 -10.46 -14.42
C SER A 84 -10.50 -9.35 -13.44
N TYR A 85 -11.58 -8.61 -13.69
CA TYR A 85 -12.03 -7.56 -12.81
C TYR A 85 -12.40 -8.08 -11.42
N GLU A 86 -13.11 -9.22 -11.31
CA GLU A 86 -13.46 -9.81 -10.02
C GLU A 86 -12.22 -10.21 -9.23
N LYS A 87 -11.21 -10.85 -9.85
CA LYS A 87 -9.96 -11.20 -9.17
C LYS A 87 -9.19 -9.97 -8.70
N LEU A 88 -9.10 -8.94 -9.54
CA LEU A 88 -8.44 -7.70 -9.18
C LEU A 88 -9.17 -7.02 -8.02
N PHE A 89 -10.51 -6.97 -8.09
CA PHE A 89 -11.32 -6.32 -7.07
C PHE A 89 -11.29 -7.11 -5.76
N SER A 90 -11.43 -8.44 -5.79
CA SER A 90 -11.35 -9.29 -4.60
C SER A 90 -9.97 -9.20 -3.96
N PHE A 91 -8.90 -9.24 -4.76
CA PHE A 91 -7.54 -9.04 -4.26
C PHE A 91 -7.33 -7.63 -3.73
N GLN A 92 -8.00 -6.61 -4.22
CA GLN A 92 -7.86 -5.28 -3.62
C GLN A 92 -8.65 -5.15 -2.32
N LEU A 93 -9.78 -5.85 -2.20
CA LEU A 93 -10.64 -5.88 -1.00
C LEU A 93 -10.21 -6.89 0.08
N GLY A 94 -9.28 -7.79 -0.23
CA GLY A 94 -9.00 -8.94 0.65
C GLY A 94 -10.11 -9.97 0.75
N TYR A 95 -11.06 -9.89 -0.17
CA TYR A 95 -12.13 -10.86 -0.29
C TYR A 95 -11.63 -12.12 -0.96
N VAL A 96 -12.21 -13.25 -0.55
CA VAL A 96 -12.04 -14.51 -1.26
C VAL A 96 -12.84 -14.42 -2.57
N SER A 97 -12.16 -14.67 -3.68
CA SER A 97 -12.81 -14.67 -5.00
C SER A 97 -13.94 -15.70 -5.05
N THR A 98 -15.04 -15.31 -5.67
CA THR A 98 -16.25 -16.13 -5.88
C THR A 98 -16.14 -17.03 -7.12
N ILE A 99 -15.26 -16.69 -8.05
CA ILE A 99 -15.09 -17.42 -9.31
C ILE A 99 -13.99 -18.48 -9.14
N SER A 100 -14.25 -19.73 -9.53
CA SER A 100 -13.23 -20.78 -9.55
C SER A 100 -12.20 -20.56 -10.67
N ASP A 101 -10.96 -20.99 -10.43
CA ASP A 101 -9.88 -20.93 -11.42
C ASP A 101 -9.84 -22.15 -12.36
N ASP A 102 -10.70 -23.17 -12.13
CA ASP A 102 -10.72 -24.41 -12.93
C ASP A 102 -10.80 -24.13 -14.44
N ALA A 103 -11.61 -23.14 -14.84
CA ALA A 103 -11.73 -22.73 -16.23
C ALA A 103 -10.41 -22.19 -16.79
N PHE A 104 -9.70 -21.36 -16.02
CA PHE A 104 -8.41 -20.80 -16.41
C PHE A 104 -7.34 -21.89 -16.48
N ASP A 105 -7.30 -22.80 -15.50
CA ASP A 105 -6.30 -23.87 -15.42
C ASP A 105 -6.42 -24.90 -16.56
N THR A 106 -7.57 -24.96 -17.25
CA THR A 106 -7.77 -25.79 -18.46
C THR A 106 -7.32 -25.14 -19.76
N LEU A 107 -6.92 -23.86 -19.75
CA LEU A 107 -6.44 -23.17 -20.94
C LEU A 107 -5.04 -23.62 -21.33
N ASP A 108 -4.77 -23.67 -22.64
CA ASP A 108 -3.40 -23.86 -23.14
C ASP A 108 -2.60 -22.55 -23.00
N LEU A 109 -1.81 -22.45 -21.94
CA LEU A 109 -1.00 -21.28 -21.64
C LEU A 109 0.23 -21.12 -22.57
N ASP A 110 0.62 -22.15 -23.31
CA ASP A 110 1.72 -22.03 -24.29
C ASP A 110 1.28 -21.20 -25.51
N VAL A 111 -0.03 -21.13 -25.79
CA VAL A 111 -0.61 -20.20 -26.77
C VAL A 111 -0.58 -18.75 -26.25
N LEU A 112 -0.64 -18.52 -24.94
CA LEU A 112 -0.45 -17.18 -24.33
C LEU A 112 0.98 -16.64 -24.47
N ARG A 113 1.98 -17.51 -24.69
CA ARG A 113 3.39 -17.11 -24.89
C ARG A 113 3.71 -16.74 -26.34
N SER A 114 2.82 -17.03 -27.29
CA SER A 114 3.05 -16.79 -28.72
C SER A 114 2.82 -15.32 -29.11
N ALA A 115 3.88 -14.51 -29.00
CA ALA A 115 4.29 -13.37 -29.83
C ALA A 115 3.26 -12.40 -30.47
N ALA A 116 2.07 -12.21 -29.88
CA ALA A 116 1.28 -11.00 -30.04
C ALA A 116 0.92 -10.46 -28.66
N LEU A 117 1.24 -9.18 -28.44
CA LEU A 117 1.13 -8.44 -27.18
C LEU A 117 -0.33 -8.14 -26.83
N GLU A 118 -1.18 -9.16 -26.74
CA GLU A 118 -2.61 -8.98 -26.50
C GLU A 118 -2.86 -8.52 -25.04
N PRO A 119 -3.40 -7.29 -24.82
CA PRO A 119 -3.63 -6.75 -23.48
C PRO A 119 -4.48 -7.65 -22.58
N SER A 120 -5.46 -8.33 -23.18
CA SER A 120 -6.38 -9.25 -22.52
C SER A 120 -5.65 -10.44 -21.88
N ARG A 121 -4.64 -11.00 -22.57
CA ARG A 121 -3.85 -12.14 -22.11
C ARG A 121 -2.99 -11.78 -20.90
N VAL A 122 -2.38 -10.60 -20.92
CA VAL A 122 -1.58 -10.08 -19.81
C VAL A 122 -2.45 -9.81 -18.59
N ALA A 123 -3.56 -9.09 -18.77
CA ALA A 123 -4.52 -8.79 -17.70
C ALA A 123 -5.08 -10.07 -17.06
N LEU A 124 -5.40 -11.07 -17.87
CA LEU A 124 -5.91 -12.35 -17.39
C LEU A 124 -4.85 -13.14 -16.61
N SER A 125 -3.60 -13.17 -17.08
CA SER A 125 -2.51 -13.81 -16.35
C SER A 125 -2.24 -13.13 -15.00
N MET A 126 -2.35 -11.80 -14.94
CA MET A 126 -2.23 -11.02 -13.70
C MET A 126 -3.35 -11.35 -12.72
N ALA A 127 -4.59 -11.38 -13.21
CA ALA A 127 -5.76 -11.73 -12.42
C ALA A 127 -5.63 -13.12 -11.77
N ASN A 128 -5.15 -14.12 -12.53
CA ASN A 128 -4.91 -15.45 -11.99
C ASN A 128 -3.87 -15.46 -10.85
N VAL A 129 -2.77 -14.73 -11.02
CA VAL A 129 -1.72 -14.61 -10.00
C VAL A 129 -2.27 -13.93 -8.74
N PHE A 130 -3.05 -12.86 -8.89
CA PHE A 130 -3.72 -12.19 -7.78
C PHE A 130 -4.69 -13.12 -7.06
N SER A 131 -5.41 -13.98 -7.80
CA SER A 131 -6.31 -14.97 -7.22
C SER A 131 -5.56 -16.01 -6.39
N LYS A 132 -4.45 -16.54 -6.91
CA LYS A 132 -3.60 -17.51 -6.20
C LYS A 132 -3.01 -16.91 -4.93
N MET A 133 -2.51 -15.67 -5.01
CA MET A 133 -2.00 -14.93 -3.85
C MET A 133 -3.10 -14.67 -2.82
N SER A 134 -4.25 -14.17 -3.23
CA SER A 134 -5.41 -13.91 -2.35
C SER A 134 -5.82 -15.18 -1.61
N ARG A 135 -5.95 -16.33 -2.30
CA ARG A 135 -6.25 -17.61 -1.64
C ARG A 135 -5.20 -17.99 -0.61
N ARG A 136 -3.92 -17.86 -0.95
CA ARG A 136 -2.82 -18.19 -0.04
C ARG A 136 -2.87 -17.36 1.24
N CYS A 137 -3.07 -16.05 1.11
CA CYS A 137 -3.22 -15.13 2.24
C CYS A 137 -4.51 -15.39 3.03
N ALA A 138 -5.62 -15.69 2.36
CA ALA A 138 -6.90 -15.99 3.01
C ALA A 138 -6.83 -17.27 3.87
N THR A 139 -6.10 -18.30 3.44
CA THR A 139 -5.85 -19.49 4.26
C THR A 139 -5.11 -19.15 5.55
N ALA A 140 -4.09 -18.29 5.49
CA ALA A 140 -3.36 -17.84 6.67
C ALA A 140 -4.24 -17.02 7.62
N ARG A 141 -5.10 -16.15 7.07
CA ARG A 141 -6.09 -15.39 7.85
C ARG A 141 -7.08 -16.30 8.56
N GLN A 142 -7.64 -17.29 7.86
CA GLN A 142 -8.57 -18.24 8.48
C GLN A 142 -7.92 -19.06 9.59
N LEU A 143 -6.62 -19.33 9.49
CA LEU A 143 -5.88 -19.98 10.56
C LEU A 143 -5.78 -19.06 11.79
N GLU A 144 -5.46 -17.79 11.60
CA GLU A 144 -5.42 -16.77 12.65
C GLU A 144 -6.76 -16.62 13.37
N GLU A 145 -7.85 -16.42 12.64
CA GLU A 145 -9.20 -16.22 13.20
C GLU A 145 -9.65 -17.39 14.08
N ARG A 146 -9.19 -18.61 13.77
CA ARG A 146 -9.55 -19.84 14.48
C ARG A 146 -8.54 -20.23 15.55
N ALA A 147 -7.38 -19.59 15.59
CA ALA A 147 -6.30 -19.98 16.46
C ALA A 147 -6.58 -19.58 17.91
N SER A 148 -6.23 -20.49 18.84
CA SER A 148 -6.11 -20.12 20.26
C SER A 148 -4.79 -19.38 20.51
N ARG A 149 -4.68 -18.65 21.62
CA ARG A 149 -3.40 -18.02 22.06
C ARG A 149 -2.19 -18.97 22.16
N ARG A 150 -2.42 -20.29 22.22
CA ARG A 150 -1.34 -21.31 22.24
C ARG A 150 -0.86 -21.71 20.84
N ALA A 151 -1.56 -21.31 19.78
CA ALA A 151 -1.23 -21.60 18.37
C ALA A 151 -0.58 -20.40 17.66
N LEU A 152 -0.24 -19.33 18.40
CA LEU A 152 0.23 -18.06 17.84
C LEU A 152 1.52 -18.21 17.00
N GLU A 153 2.45 -19.06 17.43
CA GLU A 153 3.67 -19.36 16.66
C GLU A 153 3.35 -19.98 15.28
N ALA A 154 2.39 -20.91 15.23
CA ALA A 154 1.98 -21.56 13.99
C ALA A 154 1.29 -20.57 13.04
N VAL A 155 0.45 -19.68 13.58
CA VAL A 155 -0.20 -18.59 12.83
C VAL A 155 0.85 -17.66 12.22
N VAL A 156 1.81 -17.22 13.04
CA VAL A 156 2.89 -16.33 12.62
C VAL A 156 3.74 -16.98 11.54
N LYS A 157 4.14 -18.24 11.73
CA LYS A 157 4.89 -19.01 10.73
C LYS A 157 4.13 -19.09 9.41
N GLU A 158 2.84 -19.42 9.47
CA GLU A 158 2.00 -19.52 8.29
C GLU A 158 1.86 -18.18 7.58
N LYS A 159 1.71 -17.07 8.31
CA LYS A 159 1.65 -15.72 7.74
C LYS A 159 2.93 -15.30 7.02
N VAL A 160 4.08 -15.48 7.67
CA VAL A 160 5.40 -15.20 7.06
C VAL A 160 5.55 -16.00 5.76
N THR A 161 5.26 -17.30 5.84
CA THR A 161 5.36 -18.24 4.71
C THR A 161 4.42 -17.86 3.57
N SER A 162 3.16 -17.55 3.89
CA SER A 162 2.14 -17.15 2.91
C SER A 162 2.52 -15.89 2.17
N THR A 163 3.04 -14.89 2.89
CA THR A 163 3.51 -13.64 2.30
C THR A 163 4.71 -13.89 1.38
N GLY A 164 5.69 -14.65 1.85
CA GLY A 164 6.87 -15.02 1.05
C GLY A 164 6.52 -15.78 -0.24
N GLU A 165 5.62 -16.75 -0.16
CA GLU A 165 5.13 -17.49 -1.32
C GLU A 165 4.33 -16.60 -2.28
N ALA A 166 3.48 -15.71 -1.77
CA ALA A 166 2.75 -14.74 -2.58
C ALA A 166 3.70 -13.78 -3.32
N PHE A 167 4.80 -13.36 -2.68
CA PHE A 167 5.88 -12.61 -3.33
C PHE A 167 6.50 -13.38 -4.48
N LEU A 168 6.82 -14.65 -4.26
CA LEU A 168 7.41 -15.50 -5.28
C LEU A 168 6.46 -15.69 -6.47
N MET A 169 5.16 -15.87 -6.23
CA MET A 169 4.15 -15.93 -7.30
C MET A 169 4.13 -14.63 -8.13
N LEU A 170 4.09 -13.47 -7.47
CA LEU A 170 4.04 -12.17 -8.13
C LEU A 170 5.31 -11.87 -8.95
N THR A 171 6.48 -12.17 -8.39
CA THR A 171 7.77 -11.94 -9.05
C THR A 171 8.01 -12.89 -10.21
N ASN A 172 7.67 -14.17 -10.05
CA ASN A 172 7.74 -15.15 -11.14
C ASN A 172 6.85 -14.75 -12.32
N TRP A 173 5.64 -14.25 -12.02
CA TRP A 173 4.77 -13.69 -13.04
C TRP A 173 5.37 -12.46 -13.72
N ALA A 174 5.86 -11.47 -12.96
CA ALA A 174 6.49 -10.29 -13.54
C ALA A 174 7.66 -10.65 -14.47
N ASN A 175 8.42 -11.70 -14.13
CA ASN A 175 9.52 -12.20 -14.98
C ASN A 175 9.04 -12.93 -16.24
N SER A 176 7.82 -13.49 -16.25
CA SER A 176 7.23 -14.09 -17.44
C SER A 176 6.62 -13.07 -18.40
N VAL A 177 6.31 -11.85 -17.92
CA VAL A 177 5.82 -10.74 -18.73
C VAL A 177 6.90 -10.25 -19.71
N PRO A 178 6.55 -9.98 -20.99
CA PRO A 178 7.47 -9.43 -22.00
C PRO A 178 8.13 -8.12 -21.55
N ALA A 179 9.41 -7.94 -21.88
CA ALA A 179 10.22 -6.82 -21.40
C ALA A 179 9.63 -5.42 -21.68
N GLY A 180 8.92 -5.24 -22.81
CA GLY A 180 8.32 -3.95 -23.19
C GLY A 180 7.17 -3.49 -22.29
N ILE A 181 6.55 -4.39 -21.52
CA ILE A 181 5.43 -4.10 -20.61
C ILE A 181 5.67 -4.66 -19.19
N ARG A 182 6.89 -5.12 -18.92
CA ARG A 182 7.25 -5.73 -17.64
C ARG A 182 7.30 -4.64 -16.55
N PRO A 183 6.64 -4.85 -15.39
CA PRO A 183 6.53 -3.81 -14.36
C PRO A 183 7.87 -3.50 -13.65
N THR A 184 8.87 -4.37 -13.77
CA THR A 184 10.20 -4.20 -13.17
C THR A 184 11.24 -3.61 -14.12
N SER A 185 10.89 -3.34 -15.38
CA SER A 185 11.84 -2.77 -16.34
C SER A 185 11.85 -1.25 -16.23
N ASP A 186 13.04 -0.67 -16.03
CA ASP A 186 13.20 0.76 -16.25
C ASP A 186 13.17 1.01 -17.77
N PHE A 187 12.17 1.76 -18.24
CA PHE A 187 11.92 1.94 -19.66
C PHE A 187 13.05 2.73 -20.32
N MET A 188 14.00 2.03 -20.95
CA MET A 188 15.02 2.65 -21.81
C MET A 188 14.44 3.16 -23.14
N ARG A 189 13.21 2.75 -23.49
CA ARG A 189 12.42 3.18 -24.65
C ARG A 189 10.95 3.29 -24.25
N VAL A 190 10.21 4.21 -24.87
CA VAL A 190 8.76 4.33 -24.69
C VAL A 190 8.08 3.01 -25.10
N PRO A 191 7.26 2.40 -24.23
CA PRO A 191 6.53 1.17 -24.56
C PRO A 191 5.64 1.34 -25.78
N GLU A 192 5.49 0.28 -26.58
CA GLU A 192 4.54 0.26 -27.72
C GLU A 192 3.10 0.46 -27.26
N ASN A 193 2.75 -0.02 -26.07
CA ASN A 193 1.47 0.21 -25.42
C ASN A 193 1.68 0.76 -24.00
N LEU A 194 1.86 2.07 -23.90
CA LEU A 194 2.07 2.77 -22.64
C LEU A 194 0.92 2.55 -21.65
N GLY A 195 -0.33 2.54 -22.12
CA GLY A 195 -1.49 2.29 -21.27
C GLY A 195 -1.46 0.93 -20.58
N LEU A 196 -1.19 -0.13 -21.34
CA LEU A 196 -1.05 -1.48 -20.78
C LEU A 196 0.17 -1.59 -19.86
N ALA A 197 1.32 -1.06 -20.26
CA ALA A 197 2.54 -1.11 -19.46
C ALA A 197 2.32 -0.44 -18.09
N SER A 198 1.73 0.75 -18.10
CA SER A 198 1.42 1.49 -16.88
C SER A 198 0.34 0.80 -16.05
N PHE A 199 -0.72 0.25 -16.66
CA PHE A 199 -1.74 -0.54 -15.94
C PHE A 199 -1.11 -1.72 -15.20
N VAL A 200 -0.26 -2.48 -15.88
CA VAL A 200 0.49 -3.62 -15.31
C VAL A 200 1.41 -3.16 -14.18
N SER A 201 2.17 -2.07 -14.39
CA SER A 201 3.10 -1.52 -13.40
C SER A 201 2.39 -1.01 -12.15
N LEU A 202 1.27 -0.31 -12.33
CA LEU A 202 0.44 0.21 -11.25
C LEU A 202 -0.08 -0.93 -10.37
N HIS A 203 -0.68 -1.95 -10.99
CA HIS A 203 -1.26 -3.08 -10.25
C HIS A 203 -0.18 -3.95 -9.59
N TYR A 204 0.97 -4.15 -10.24
CA TYR A 204 2.11 -4.86 -9.65
C TYR A 204 2.61 -4.16 -8.39
N HIS A 205 2.89 -2.86 -8.44
CA HIS A 205 3.37 -2.12 -7.27
C HIS A 205 2.29 -2.00 -6.18
N ASN A 206 1.02 -1.89 -6.57
CA ASN A 206 -0.07 -1.95 -5.60
C ASN A 206 -0.11 -3.30 -4.89
N ALA A 207 0.08 -4.42 -5.60
CA ALA A 207 0.15 -5.74 -4.97
C ALA A 207 1.34 -5.87 -4.03
N LEU A 208 2.52 -5.33 -4.37
CA LEU A 208 3.68 -5.29 -3.47
C LEU A 208 3.37 -4.53 -2.18
N ILE A 209 2.70 -3.37 -2.28
CA ILE A 209 2.22 -2.61 -1.12
C ILE A 209 1.26 -3.47 -0.30
N MET A 210 0.26 -4.10 -0.93
CA MET A 210 -0.73 -4.88 -0.21
C MET A 210 -0.11 -6.05 0.56
N LEU A 211 0.87 -6.75 0.00
CA LEU A 211 1.52 -7.87 0.68
C LEU A 211 2.41 -7.43 1.87
N ASN A 212 3.10 -6.29 1.77
CA ASN A 212 4.16 -5.93 2.71
C ASN A 212 3.90 -4.65 3.52
N ARG A 213 2.80 -3.91 3.31
CA ARG A 213 2.59 -2.62 4.00
C ARG A 213 2.66 -2.74 5.52
N ASN A 214 2.21 -3.85 6.07
CA ASN A 214 2.22 -4.08 7.51
C ASN A 214 3.64 -4.27 8.05
N SER A 215 4.65 -4.58 7.22
CA SER A 215 6.06 -4.54 7.62
C SER A 215 6.50 -3.15 8.11
N LEU A 216 5.83 -2.07 7.66
CA LEU A 216 6.06 -0.73 8.17
C LEU A 216 5.61 -0.57 9.62
N LEU A 217 4.67 -1.36 10.11
CA LEU A 217 4.20 -1.23 11.49
C LEU A 217 5.04 -2.04 12.48
N ILE A 218 5.94 -2.90 11.98
CA ILE A 218 6.77 -3.78 12.80
C ILE A 218 8.13 -3.16 13.15
N SER A 219 8.68 -3.55 14.30
CA SER A 219 10.05 -3.25 14.70
C SER A 219 11.09 -3.98 13.81
N LYS A 220 12.29 -3.39 13.69
CA LYS A 220 13.38 -4.03 12.92
C LYS A 220 13.83 -5.36 13.55
N ASN A 221 13.79 -5.45 14.88
CA ASN A 221 14.14 -6.67 15.60
C ASN A 221 13.17 -7.81 15.26
N ALA A 222 11.88 -7.50 15.27
CA ALA A 222 10.84 -8.44 14.93
C ALA A 222 10.95 -8.99 13.49
N LEU A 223 11.20 -8.10 12.52
CA LEU A 223 11.49 -8.52 11.15
C LEU A 223 12.75 -9.40 11.07
N HIS A 224 13.80 -9.05 11.81
CA HIS A 224 15.03 -9.85 11.85
C HIS A 224 14.77 -11.26 12.39
N MET A 225 14.00 -11.39 13.48
CA MET A 225 13.64 -12.68 14.06
C MET A 225 12.76 -13.52 13.12
N ALA A 226 11.75 -12.91 12.47
CA ALA A 226 10.94 -13.59 11.47
C ALA A 226 11.81 -14.18 10.35
N VAL A 227 12.85 -13.46 9.95
CA VAL A 227 13.78 -13.93 8.93
C VAL A 227 14.63 -15.09 9.44
N GLU A 228 15.31 -14.94 10.57
CA GLU A 228 16.24 -15.95 11.08
C GLU A 228 15.54 -17.25 11.50
N ILE A 229 14.31 -17.17 11.99
CA ILE A 229 13.56 -18.33 12.50
C ILE A 229 12.74 -19.00 11.40
N ILE A 230 12.15 -18.24 10.47
CA ILE A 230 11.13 -18.74 9.55
C ILE A 230 11.56 -18.61 8.09
N ALA A 231 12.09 -17.46 7.68
CA ALA A 231 12.41 -17.19 6.28
C ALA A 231 13.81 -17.68 5.85
N LYS A 232 14.64 -18.11 6.79
CA LYS A 232 16.02 -18.50 6.53
C LYS A 232 16.11 -19.59 5.47
N ASP A 233 17.03 -19.40 4.51
CA ASP A 233 17.28 -20.31 3.39
C ASP A 233 16.07 -20.50 2.43
N THR A 234 15.04 -19.67 2.55
CA THR A 234 13.90 -19.67 1.62
C THR A 234 14.18 -18.73 0.44
N PRO A 235 13.59 -18.98 -0.76
CA PRO A 235 13.79 -18.12 -1.93
C PRO A 235 13.23 -16.70 -1.76
N TRP A 236 12.45 -16.46 -0.70
CA TRP A 236 11.80 -15.19 -0.39
C TRP A 236 12.36 -14.51 0.87
N GLU A 237 13.48 -15.00 1.41
CA GLU A 237 14.14 -14.46 2.61
C GLU A 237 14.38 -12.94 2.48
N TYR A 238 15.00 -12.54 1.37
CA TYR A 238 15.35 -11.15 1.10
C TYR A 238 14.12 -10.24 1.08
N GLN A 239 13.00 -10.73 0.55
CA GLN A 239 11.76 -9.98 0.39
C GLN A 239 11.11 -9.70 1.74
N ILE A 240 11.13 -10.66 2.65
CA ILE A 240 10.64 -10.46 4.03
C ILE A 240 11.57 -9.51 4.78
N ARG A 241 12.89 -9.70 4.68
CA ARG A 241 13.90 -8.84 5.32
C ARG A 241 13.78 -7.37 4.90
N ASN A 242 13.48 -7.13 3.63
CA ASN A 242 13.45 -5.79 3.03
C ASN A 242 12.04 -5.24 2.80
N GLY A 243 11.01 -5.83 3.41
CA GLY A 243 9.61 -5.47 3.16
C GLY A 243 9.33 -3.97 3.27
N GLN A 244 9.88 -3.31 4.31
CA GLN A 244 9.74 -1.87 4.54
C GLN A 244 10.28 -1.02 3.37
N SER A 245 11.45 -1.37 2.85
CA SER A 245 12.08 -0.67 1.73
C SER A 245 11.33 -0.95 0.42
N MET A 246 10.86 -2.18 0.22
CA MET A 246 10.13 -2.59 -0.99
C MET A 246 8.80 -1.83 -1.14
N VAL A 247 8.04 -1.66 -0.06
CA VAL A 247 6.77 -0.93 -0.12
C VAL A 247 6.99 0.57 -0.32
N ALA A 248 7.99 1.16 0.35
CA ALA A 248 8.34 2.56 0.12
C ALA A 248 8.75 2.81 -1.34
N ASN A 249 9.58 1.94 -1.92
CA ASN A 249 9.95 2.02 -3.34
C ASN A 249 8.75 1.83 -4.27
N SER A 250 7.83 0.91 -3.95
CA SER A 250 6.62 0.69 -4.74
C SER A 250 5.69 1.89 -4.69
N ALA A 251 5.54 2.53 -3.52
CA ALA A 251 4.78 3.75 -3.38
C ALA A 251 5.36 4.90 -4.22
N ARG A 252 6.70 5.07 -4.19
CA ARG A 252 7.38 6.04 -5.06
C ARG A 252 7.08 5.78 -6.54
N LYS A 253 7.20 4.52 -6.98
CA LYS A 253 6.93 4.12 -8.37
C LYS A 253 5.48 4.38 -8.78
N ILE A 254 4.50 4.13 -7.92
CA ILE A 254 3.08 4.46 -8.20
C ILE A 254 2.90 5.96 -8.39
N ILE A 255 3.44 6.79 -7.49
CA ILE A 255 3.25 8.23 -7.56
C ILE A 255 3.96 8.80 -8.79
N HIS A 256 5.19 8.37 -9.09
CA HIS A 256 5.87 8.77 -10.34
C HIS A 256 5.06 8.35 -11.57
N LEU A 257 4.60 7.11 -11.62
CA LEU A 257 3.78 6.63 -12.74
C LEU A 257 2.55 7.51 -12.95
N LEU A 258 1.86 7.92 -11.88
CA LEU A 258 0.66 8.75 -11.98
C LEU A 258 0.94 10.24 -12.18
N ALA A 259 2.11 10.73 -11.77
CA ALA A 259 2.56 12.11 -11.97
C ALA A 259 3.12 12.36 -13.37
N ASP A 260 3.79 11.36 -13.96
CA ASP A 260 4.43 11.43 -15.27
C ASP A 260 3.43 11.27 -16.44
N ASN A 261 2.19 10.86 -16.16
CA ASN A 261 1.14 10.76 -17.18
C ASN A 261 0.54 12.15 -17.45
N ASP A 262 0.61 12.62 -18.69
CA ASP A 262 -0.08 13.83 -19.15
C ASP A 262 -1.60 13.73 -18.89
N ASP A 263 -2.27 14.88 -18.75
CA ASP A 263 -3.74 15.01 -18.62
C ASP A 263 -4.52 14.26 -19.72
N SER A 264 -3.88 13.96 -20.86
CA SER A 264 -4.44 13.19 -21.96
C SER A 264 -4.54 11.68 -21.68
N ALA A 265 -3.70 11.11 -20.80
CA ALA A 265 -3.66 9.69 -20.44
C ALA A 265 -4.51 9.36 -19.19
N SER A 266 -5.11 10.36 -18.56
CA SER A 266 -5.93 10.27 -17.34
C SER A 266 -7.07 9.25 -17.42
N HIS A 267 -7.58 8.96 -18.62
CA HIS A 267 -8.64 7.98 -18.87
C HIS A 267 -8.17 6.52 -18.81
N LEU A 268 -6.87 6.25 -19.04
CA LEU A 268 -6.29 4.90 -18.99
C LEU A 268 -6.15 4.39 -17.56
N PHE A 269 -6.12 5.32 -16.60
CA PHE A 269 -6.01 5.06 -15.18
C PHE A 269 -7.25 5.48 -14.42
N ALA A 270 -8.35 5.82 -15.08
CA ALA A 270 -9.54 6.31 -14.40
C ALA A 270 -10.28 5.15 -13.69
N PRO A 271 -10.36 5.17 -12.35
CA PRO A 271 -9.58 5.90 -11.36
C PRO A 271 -8.76 4.92 -10.50
N ALA A 272 -7.46 5.09 -10.62
CA ALA A 272 -6.37 4.48 -9.88
C ALA A 272 -6.17 5.17 -8.53
N TYR A 273 -7.17 5.88 -7.98
CA TYR A 273 -6.98 6.60 -6.73
C TYR A 273 -6.73 5.62 -5.57
N PHE A 274 -7.26 4.39 -5.59
CA PHE A 274 -6.96 3.40 -4.56
C PHE A 274 -5.45 3.07 -4.46
N PRO A 275 -4.76 2.65 -5.54
CA PRO A 275 -3.31 2.54 -5.54
C PRO A 275 -2.57 3.80 -5.08
N LEU A 276 -3.05 4.99 -5.46
CA LEU A 276 -2.45 6.25 -5.05
C LEU A 276 -2.63 6.50 -3.55
N LEU A 277 -3.80 6.24 -2.98
CA LEU A 277 -4.07 6.32 -1.54
C LEU A 277 -3.21 5.33 -0.76
N HIS A 278 -3.05 4.10 -1.26
CA HIS A 278 -2.12 3.12 -0.69
C HIS A 278 -0.67 3.64 -0.68
N ALA A 279 -0.22 4.22 -1.79
CA ALA A 279 1.12 4.78 -1.92
C ALA A 279 1.33 5.96 -0.95
N MET A 280 0.35 6.86 -0.84
CA MET A 280 0.37 7.99 0.10
C MET A 280 0.48 7.51 1.54
N TYR A 281 -0.36 6.56 1.95
CA TYR A 281 -0.32 5.99 3.29
C TYR A 281 1.07 5.39 3.59
N VAL A 282 1.60 4.58 2.68
CA VAL A 282 2.92 3.96 2.83
C VAL A 282 4.03 5.00 2.97
N LEU A 283 4.04 6.04 2.13
CA LEU A 283 5.05 7.10 2.23
C LEU A 283 4.94 7.89 3.52
N ALA A 284 3.73 8.24 3.94
CA ALA A 284 3.52 8.97 5.19
C ALA A 284 4.06 8.17 6.37
N VAL A 285 3.70 6.88 6.49
CA VAL A 285 4.23 6.01 7.56
C VAL A 285 5.74 5.87 7.46
N HIS A 286 6.30 5.71 6.24
CA HIS A 286 7.75 5.61 6.04
C HIS A 286 8.48 6.87 6.54
N ILE A 287 7.96 8.06 6.22
CA ILE A 287 8.49 9.35 6.69
C ILE A 287 8.41 9.41 8.22
N LEU A 288 7.25 9.11 8.81
CA LEU A 288 7.04 9.19 10.25
C LEU A 288 7.97 8.26 11.05
N LYS A 289 8.39 7.13 10.47
CA LYS A 289 9.38 6.24 11.11
C LYS A 289 10.80 6.78 11.10
N GLN A 290 11.14 7.65 10.15
CA GLN A 290 12.50 8.18 9.99
C GLN A 290 12.46 9.66 9.58
N PRO A 291 11.82 10.56 10.36
CA PRO A 291 11.40 11.88 9.89
C PRO A 291 12.57 12.78 9.46
N HIS A 292 13.75 12.57 10.04
CA HIS A 292 14.94 13.38 9.75
C HIS A 292 15.88 12.75 8.72
N SER A 293 15.52 11.61 8.11
CA SER A 293 16.33 11.00 7.06
C SER A 293 16.36 11.85 5.79
N ARG A 294 17.43 11.75 5.00
CA ARG A 294 17.50 12.43 3.69
C ARG A 294 16.41 11.95 2.74
N VAL A 295 16.08 10.67 2.82
CA VAL A 295 15.04 10.04 1.99
C VAL A 295 13.65 10.60 2.35
N SER A 296 13.36 10.77 3.63
CA SER A 296 12.08 11.33 4.09
C SER A 296 11.84 12.76 3.61
N LYS A 297 12.90 13.56 3.43
CA LYS A 297 12.79 14.89 2.82
C LYS A 297 12.38 14.84 1.36
N ILE A 298 12.88 13.86 0.61
CA ILE A 298 12.50 13.64 -0.79
C ILE A 298 11.06 13.14 -0.85
N ASP A 299 10.73 12.15 -0.01
CA ASP A 299 9.39 11.55 0.05
C ASP A 299 8.33 12.55 0.47
N GLN A 300 8.65 13.54 1.30
CA GLN A 300 7.72 14.61 1.67
C GLN A 300 7.24 15.38 0.43
N SER A 301 8.15 15.75 -0.48
CA SER A 301 7.78 16.41 -1.73
C SER A 301 6.88 15.51 -2.57
N LEU A 302 7.20 14.21 -2.65
CA LEU A 302 6.42 13.25 -3.42
C LEU A 302 5.04 13.00 -2.81
N LEU A 303 4.93 13.03 -1.48
CA LEU A 303 3.66 12.93 -0.76
C LEU A 303 2.76 14.13 -1.02
N VAL A 304 3.32 15.34 -1.14
CA VAL A 304 2.57 16.54 -1.56
C VAL A 304 2.03 16.36 -2.98
N THR A 305 2.87 15.94 -3.93
CA THR A 305 2.44 15.64 -5.30
C THR A 305 1.32 14.61 -5.34
N ALA A 306 1.43 13.54 -4.54
CA ALA A 306 0.40 12.52 -4.45
C ALA A 306 -0.93 13.08 -3.91
N ALA A 307 -0.88 13.95 -2.89
CA ALA A 307 -2.08 14.61 -2.38
C ALA A 307 -2.74 15.49 -3.45
N ASP A 308 -1.97 16.23 -4.23
CA ASP A 308 -2.48 17.05 -5.33
C ASP A 308 -3.13 16.19 -6.42
N LEU A 309 -2.50 15.08 -6.80
CA LEU A 309 -3.07 14.11 -7.74
C LEU A 309 -4.40 13.52 -7.24
N VAL A 310 -4.49 13.15 -5.96
CA VAL A 310 -5.76 12.68 -5.37
C VAL A 310 -6.84 13.75 -5.49
N ARG A 311 -6.53 15.02 -5.18
CA ARG A 311 -7.49 16.11 -5.34
C ARG A 311 -7.97 16.24 -6.79
N CYS A 312 -7.06 16.15 -7.75
CA CYS A 312 -7.41 16.19 -9.18
C CYS A 312 -8.31 15.02 -9.61
N TYR A 313 -8.04 13.79 -9.13
CA TYR A 313 -8.84 12.61 -9.50
C TYR A 313 -10.20 12.54 -8.81
N CYS A 314 -10.37 13.20 -7.67
CA CYS A 314 -11.57 13.13 -6.85
C CYS A 314 -12.50 14.35 -7.01
N VAL A 315 -12.21 15.28 -7.94
CA VAL A 315 -13.05 16.44 -8.23
C VAL A 315 -14.48 15.99 -8.56
N GLY A 316 -15.46 16.52 -7.82
CA GLY A 316 -16.88 16.22 -8.04
C GLY A 316 -17.40 14.93 -7.40
N LEU A 317 -16.61 14.27 -6.55
CA LEU A 317 -17.11 13.25 -5.63
C LEU A 317 -17.87 13.89 -4.46
N GLY A 318 -18.89 13.21 -3.93
CA GLY A 318 -19.75 13.74 -2.88
C GLY A 318 -19.05 14.01 -1.53
N GLU A 319 -17.86 13.47 -1.31
CA GLU A 319 -17.08 13.61 -0.06
C GLU A 319 -15.79 14.45 -0.22
N GLU A 320 -15.73 15.34 -1.22
CA GLU A 320 -14.54 16.14 -1.54
C GLU A 320 -13.99 16.92 -0.32
N ASP A 321 -14.85 17.57 0.48
CA ASP A 321 -14.44 18.35 1.66
C ASP A 321 -13.80 17.47 2.75
N ARG A 322 -14.36 16.28 2.97
CA ARG A 322 -13.84 15.32 3.95
C ARG A 322 -12.48 14.80 3.50
N LEU A 323 -12.37 14.42 2.23
CA LEU A 323 -11.11 13.98 1.64
C LEU A 323 -10.03 15.06 1.76
N ASN A 324 -10.34 16.30 1.41
CA ASN A 324 -9.43 17.44 1.55
C ASN A 324 -8.98 17.65 2.99
N THR A 325 -9.89 17.52 3.95
CA THR A 325 -9.57 17.62 5.39
C THR A 325 -8.57 16.54 5.81
N VAL A 326 -8.81 15.28 5.40
CA VAL A 326 -7.91 14.15 5.70
C VAL A 326 -6.53 14.36 5.07
N LEU A 327 -6.47 14.76 3.80
CA LEU A 327 -5.21 15.02 3.09
C LEU A 327 -4.39 16.13 3.77
N ASN A 328 -5.03 17.24 4.13
CA ASN A 328 -4.37 18.34 4.82
C ASN A 328 -3.89 17.94 6.21
N GLY A 329 -4.69 17.15 6.94
CA GLY A 329 -4.30 16.58 8.23
C GLY A 329 -3.04 15.71 8.12
N LEU A 330 -3.00 14.79 7.14
CA LEU A 330 -1.86 13.91 6.89
C LEU A 330 -0.59 14.71 6.60
N LEU A 331 -0.66 15.68 5.68
CA LEU A 331 0.48 16.51 5.32
C LEU A 331 1.00 17.31 6.53
N ARG A 332 0.10 17.86 7.35
CA ARG A 332 0.45 18.58 8.57
C ARG A 332 1.18 17.66 9.56
N VAL A 333 0.67 16.46 9.81
CA VAL A 333 1.30 15.49 10.74
C VAL A 333 2.71 15.15 10.29
N VAL A 334 2.90 14.89 9.00
CA VAL A 334 4.23 14.63 8.42
C VAL A 334 5.14 15.85 8.56
N GLN A 335 4.65 17.05 8.25
CA GLN A 335 5.42 18.29 8.40
C GLN A 335 5.86 18.54 9.84
N GLU A 336 4.97 18.35 10.82
CA GLU A 336 5.26 18.51 12.24
C GLU A 336 6.33 17.51 12.71
N ALA A 337 6.19 16.22 12.35
CA ALA A 337 7.15 15.19 12.72
C ALA A 337 8.57 15.45 12.15
N MET A 338 8.66 16.14 11.01
CA MET A 338 9.92 16.47 10.35
C MET A 338 10.60 17.72 10.91
N LYS A 339 9.94 18.51 11.78
CA LYS A 339 10.55 19.69 12.37
C LYS A 339 11.81 19.33 13.15
N PRO A 340 12.89 20.12 13.04
CA PRO A 340 14.11 19.87 13.81
C PRO A 340 13.80 19.93 15.30
N ILE A 341 14.28 18.94 16.06
CA ILE A 341 14.19 18.93 17.51
C ILE A 341 14.94 20.17 18.01
N SER A 342 14.22 21.15 18.54
CA SER A 342 14.81 22.29 19.22
C SER A 342 15.48 21.79 20.49
N VAL A 343 16.80 21.69 20.49
CA VAL A 343 17.56 21.48 21.72
C VAL A 343 17.22 22.64 22.67
N PRO A 344 16.77 22.38 23.91
CA PRO A 344 16.61 23.44 24.89
C PRO A 344 17.97 24.14 25.01
N LYS A 345 18.02 25.44 24.72
CA LYS A 345 19.18 26.25 25.11
C LYS A 345 19.20 26.21 26.63
N ASP A 346 20.11 25.41 27.20
CA ASP A 346 20.47 25.54 28.60
C ASP A 346 20.76 27.01 28.84
N LYS A 347 20.00 27.61 29.76
CA LYS A 347 20.30 28.93 30.28
C LYS A 347 21.64 28.78 31.00
N ASP A 348 22.71 29.19 30.33
CA ASP A 348 24.04 29.28 30.91
C ASP A 348 23.95 29.94 32.29
N HIS A 349 24.18 29.13 33.32
CA HIS A 349 24.40 29.64 34.65
C HIS A 349 25.72 30.42 34.66
N ASN A 350 25.57 31.73 34.85
CA ASN A 350 26.62 32.66 35.25
C ASN A 350 27.64 32.00 36.17
N THR A 351 28.88 31.86 35.69
CA THR A 351 30.05 31.68 36.55
C THR A 351 31.04 32.81 36.21
N PRO A 352 31.45 33.65 37.18
CA PRO A 352 32.28 34.81 36.88
C PRO A 352 33.72 34.40 36.58
N ALA A 353 34.31 35.14 35.64
CA ALA A 353 35.66 35.02 35.14
C ALA A 353 36.73 35.04 36.24
N LEU A 354 37.70 34.12 36.15
CA LEU A 354 39.01 34.31 36.73
C LEU A 354 39.98 34.69 35.61
N ASN A 355 40.45 35.93 35.66
CA ASN A 355 41.52 36.45 34.81
C ASN A 355 42.86 35.78 35.17
N SER A 356 43.59 35.32 34.17
CA SER A 356 45.05 35.47 34.16
C SER A 356 45.55 35.65 32.73
N SER A 357 46.15 36.81 32.54
CA SER A 357 46.78 37.35 31.35
C SER A 357 48.13 36.69 31.06
N THR A 358 48.43 36.44 29.79
CA THR A 358 49.76 36.72 29.22
C THR A 358 49.66 37.01 27.72
N SER A 359 50.27 38.14 27.36
CA SER A 359 50.33 38.83 26.07
C SER A 359 51.37 38.27 25.09
N LEU A 360 51.20 38.58 23.79
CA LEU A 360 52.17 39.15 22.82
C LEU A 360 51.53 39.04 21.41
N SER A 361 50.93 40.11 20.86
CA SER A 361 51.46 41.00 19.78
C SER A 361 51.90 40.23 18.52
N ASP A 362 51.53 40.50 17.27
CA ASP A 362 51.24 41.74 16.51
C ASP A 362 51.06 41.22 15.04
N GLN A 363 50.12 41.59 14.16
CA GLN A 363 49.98 42.85 13.42
C GLN A 363 48.75 42.80 12.47
N ASN A 364 48.02 43.92 12.46
CA ASN A 364 47.17 44.54 11.42
C ASN A 364 47.28 44.05 9.96
N VAL A 365 46.15 44.02 9.24
CA VAL A 365 45.76 45.02 8.20
C VAL A 365 44.25 44.91 7.88
N THR A 366 43.50 45.97 8.13
CA THR A 366 42.31 46.41 7.37
C THR A 366 42.40 47.93 7.22
N PRO A 367 41.96 48.51 6.09
CA PRO A 367 40.77 49.38 6.10
C PRO A 367 39.94 49.27 4.79
N LEU A 368 38.71 49.76 4.54
CA LEU A 368 37.74 50.72 5.13
C LEU A 368 36.42 50.60 4.25
N THR A 369 35.23 50.38 4.85
CA THR A 369 34.02 51.27 4.98
C THR A 369 33.14 51.58 3.75
N ASP A 370 31.82 51.36 3.87
CA ASP A 370 30.75 52.35 4.21
C ASP A 370 29.37 51.64 4.31
N GLN A 371 28.63 51.69 5.44
CA GLN A 371 27.50 52.60 5.81
C GLN A 371 26.28 52.52 4.84
N GLN A 372 24.99 52.39 5.23
CA GLN A 372 24.24 53.03 6.33
C GLN A 372 22.74 52.55 6.39
N GLY A 373 22.13 52.57 7.60
CA GLY A 373 20.68 52.77 7.93
C GLY A 373 19.65 51.65 7.58
N ASP A 374 18.61 51.32 8.35
CA ASP A 374 17.96 51.97 9.50
C ASP A 374 17.08 50.99 10.31
N ASN A 375 16.85 51.35 11.58
CA ASN A 375 16.08 50.68 12.62
C ASN A 375 14.56 50.57 12.34
N GLN A 376 13.87 49.56 12.91
CA GLN A 376 12.92 49.78 14.02
C GLN A 376 12.32 48.49 14.60
N THR A 377 12.32 48.49 15.93
CA THR A 377 11.80 47.58 16.95
C THR A 377 10.27 47.59 17.01
N PHE A 378 9.64 46.44 17.29
CA PHE A 378 8.44 46.40 18.14
C PHE A 378 8.37 45.07 18.90
N ALA A 379 8.37 45.18 20.22
CA ALA A 379 8.20 44.09 21.16
C ALA A 379 6.75 44.04 21.67
N GLU A 380 6.45 42.91 22.32
CA GLU A 380 5.36 42.67 23.29
C GLU A 380 3.95 42.32 22.77
N SER A 381 3.62 41.04 22.89
CA SER A 381 2.57 40.60 23.83
C SER A 381 2.68 39.09 24.08
N LEU A 382 3.13 38.72 25.28
CA LEU A 382 3.02 37.38 25.85
C LEU A 382 1.56 37.16 26.30
N GLY A 383 0.92 36.11 25.79
CA GLY A 383 -0.23 35.46 26.40
C GLY A 383 0.18 34.10 26.95
N GLN A 384 0.04 33.93 28.25
CA GLN A 384 0.34 32.72 29.02
C GLN A 384 -0.48 31.51 28.54
N THR A 385 0.15 30.33 28.44
CA THR A 385 -0.55 29.03 28.51
C THR A 385 0.31 27.99 29.25
N ASP A 386 -0.36 27.23 30.11
CA ASP A 386 0.10 26.34 31.18
C ASP A 386 1.19 25.30 30.84
N PRO A 387 2.03 24.92 31.83
CA PRO A 387 3.11 23.95 31.65
C PRO A 387 2.68 22.47 31.78
N SER A 388 1.40 22.12 31.57
CA SER A 388 0.91 20.74 31.77
C SER A 388 0.81 19.87 30.50
N MET A 389 1.28 20.33 29.33
CA MET A 389 1.16 19.60 28.05
C MET A 389 2.41 18.79 27.64
N LEU A 390 3.41 18.62 28.50
CA LEU A 390 4.58 17.78 28.22
C LEU A 390 4.41 16.38 28.82
N SER A 391 3.46 15.62 28.29
CA SER A 391 3.44 14.16 28.43
C SER A 391 3.63 13.53 27.05
N HIS A 392 4.70 12.74 26.93
CA HIS A 392 4.94 11.89 25.77
C HIS A 392 3.69 11.04 25.47
N PRO A 393 3.24 10.94 24.20
CA PRO A 393 2.13 10.06 23.88
C PRO A 393 2.59 8.61 24.04
N HIS A 394 2.18 7.99 25.14
CA HIS A 394 2.29 6.56 25.36
C HIS A 394 1.22 5.89 24.48
N LEU A 395 1.60 5.36 23.33
CA LEU A 395 0.71 4.56 22.47
C LEU A 395 0.47 3.21 23.16
N SER A 396 -0.59 3.12 23.96
CA SER A 396 -1.11 1.88 24.55
C SER A 396 -2.24 1.33 23.67
N MET A 397 -2.12 0.09 23.19
CA MET A 397 -3.04 -0.57 22.25
C MET A 397 -4.22 -1.29 22.93
N ASP A 398 -4.92 -0.66 23.88
CA ASP A 398 -6.06 -1.34 24.55
C ASP A 398 -7.34 -0.49 24.68
N GLU A 399 -7.42 0.63 23.98
CA GLU A 399 -8.68 1.36 23.81
C GLU A 399 -8.98 1.47 22.31
N GLY A 400 -10.22 1.13 21.92
CA GLY A 400 -10.66 1.07 20.52
C GLY A 400 -10.15 2.27 19.73
N ILE A 401 -9.56 2.01 18.56
CA ILE A 401 -8.83 3.00 17.74
C ILE A 401 -9.76 4.17 17.40
N LEU A 402 -9.75 5.19 18.26
CA LEU A 402 -10.30 6.50 17.99
C LEU A 402 -9.28 7.26 17.17
N ASP A 403 -9.75 7.90 16.11
CA ASP A 403 -8.97 8.82 15.30
C ASP A 403 -8.35 9.91 16.20
N PRO A 404 -7.01 10.00 16.32
CA PRO A 404 -6.37 11.08 17.08
C PRO A 404 -6.59 12.46 16.46
N PHE A 405 -7.19 12.55 15.26
CA PHE A 405 -7.45 13.79 14.52
C PHE A 405 -8.90 14.30 14.65
N SER A 406 -9.87 13.45 15.03
CA SER A 406 -11.30 13.82 15.12
C SER A 406 -12.05 13.27 16.33
N GLY A 407 -11.47 12.34 17.10
CA GLY A 407 -12.15 11.66 18.20
C GLY A 407 -13.32 10.76 17.75
N GLN A 408 -13.41 10.46 16.45
CA GLN A 408 -14.38 9.54 15.85
C GLN A 408 -13.66 8.25 15.40
N PRO A 409 -14.36 7.12 15.20
CA PRO A 409 -13.74 5.93 14.62
C PRO A 409 -13.15 6.24 13.22
N PHE A 410 -11.88 5.90 13.02
CA PHE A 410 -11.12 6.15 11.80
C PHE A 410 -11.63 5.27 10.64
N ASN A 411 -12.71 5.68 9.97
CA ASN A 411 -13.18 5.04 8.73
C ASN A 411 -12.55 5.76 7.53
N MET A 412 -11.31 5.39 7.18
CA MET A 412 -10.80 5.60 5.82
C MET A 412 -11.74 4.86 4.84
N PRO A 413 -11.92 5.32 3.59
CA PRO A 413 -12.38 4.45 2.50
C PRO A 413 -11.69 3.10 2.64
N ILE A 414 -12.46 2.06 2.93
CA ILE A 414 -12.02 0.76 3.47
C ILE A 414 -10.66 0.40 2.86
N LEU A 415 -9.57 0.72 3.56
CA LEU A 415 -8.26 0.15 3.29
C LEU A 415 -8.39 -1.24 3.85
N PRO A 416 -8.55 -2.26 3.00
CA PRO A 416 -8.94 -3.55 3.48
C PRO A 416 -7.72 -4.09 4.22
N ASP A 417 -7.82 -4.16 5.54
CA ASP A 417 -6.78 -4.72 6.40
C ASP A 417 -6.59 -6.24 6.18
N GLU A 418 -7.34 -6.76 5.21
CA GLU A 418 -7.56 -8.16 4.90
C GLU A 418 -6.46 -8.80 4.04
N ILE A 419 -5.62 -8.01 3.34
CA ILE A 419 -4.43 -8.54 2.63
C ILE A 419 -3.17 -7.86 3.16
N GLY A 420 -2.23 -8.70 3.59
CA GLY A 420 -1.08 -8.31 4.38
C GLY A 420 -1.21 -8.89 5.79
N CYS A 421 -0.09 -9.18 6.44
CA CYS A 421 -0.13 -9.76 7.78
C CYS A 421 -0.41 -8.66 8.79
N ASP A 422 -1.52 -8.66 9.53
CA ASP A 422 -1.54 -7.97 10.81
C ASP A 422 -0.46 -8.59 11.71
N TRP A 423 0.49 -7.78 12.16
CA TRP A 423 1.64 -8.18 12.96
C TRP A 423 1.59 -7.60 14.38
N ALA A 424 0.49 -6.95 14.78
CA ALA A 424 0.32 -6.50 16.17
C ALA A 424 0.45 -7.67 17.16
N ASP A 425 -0.04 -8.85 16.76
CA ASP A 425 0.09 -10.09 17.53
C ASP A 425 1.52 -10.67 17.56
N PHE A 426 2.40 -10.22 16.67
CA PHE A 426 3.79 -10.69 16.58
C PHE A 426 4.67 -10.04 17.67
N GLU A 427 4.46 -8.77 17.99
CA GLU A 427 5.18 -8.11 19.08
C GLU A 427 4.82 -8.74 20.44
N ASN A 428 3.55 -9.10 20.63
CA ASN A 428 3.07 -9.86 21.78
C ASN A 428 3.67 -11.28 21.84
N LEU A 429 3.85 -11.95 20.69
CA LEU A 429 4.52 -13.26 20.63
C LEU A 429 6.01 -13.15 20.99
N LEU A 430 6.69 -12.11 20.52
CA LEU A 430 8.11 -11.90 20.77
C LEU A 430 8.40 -11.55 22.22
N GLN A 431 7.60 -10.69 22.84
CA GLN A 431 7.71 -10.43 24.28
C GLN A 431 7.55 -11.72 25.10
N ARG A 432 6.69 -12.65 24.64
CA ARG A 432 6.54 -13.96 25.27
C ARG A 432 7.74 -14.88 25.03
N LEU A 433 8.27 -14.96 23.81
CA LEU A 433 9.47 -15.74 23.49
C LEU A 433 10.73 -15.19 24.19
N GLU A 434 10.84 -13.88 24.38
CA GLU A 434 11.88 -13.24 25.19
C GLU A 434 11.68 -13.53 26.69
N SER A 435 10.43 -13.60 27.17
CA SER A 435 10.14 -13.96 28.57
C SER A 435 10.31 -15.45 28.90
N GLU A 436 10.06 -16.32 27.91
CA GLU A 436 10.17 -17.78 28.02
C GLU A 436 11.60 -18.27 27.63
N GLY A 437 12.39 -17.42 26.98
CA GLY A 437 13.74 -17.71 26.49
C GLY A 437 14.84 -16.88 27.16
N SER A 438 15.40 -17.41 28.26
CA SER A 438 16.78 -17.12 28.69
C SER A 438 17.76 -17.58 27.60
N LEU A 439 17.91 -16.78 26.55
CA LEU A 439 18.91 -16.97 25.49
C LEU A 439 20.25 -16.34 25.89
N TYR A 440 20.78 -16.79 27.03
CA TYR A 440 22.21 -16.87 27.31
C TYR A 440 22.41 -18.15 28.14
N PRO A 441 23.15 -19.17 27.67
CA PRO A 441 23.63 -20.20 28.58
C PRO A 441 24.55 -19.49 29.57
N GLY A 442 24.24 -19.58 30.87
CA GLY A 442 25.19 -19.17 31.90
C GLY A 442 26.48 -19.95 31.72
N ASP A 443 27.60 -19.25 31.74
CA ASP A 443 28.95 -19.83 31.81
C ASP A 443 29.02 -20.81 33.00
N GLU A 444 28.74 -22.09 32.75
CA GLU A 444 29.19 -23.15 33.64
C GLU A 444 30.67 -23.36 33.34
N GLY A 445 31.49 -22.77 34.22
CA GLY A 445 32.93 -22.92 34.20
C GLY A 445 33.36 -24.39 34.17
N MET A 446 34.17 -24.73 33.18
CA MET A 446 34.97 -25.95 33.20
C MET A 446 35.87 -25.95 34.44
N VAL A 447 35.59 -26.86 35.38
CA VAL A 447 36.57 -27.32 36.37
C VAL A 447 37.29 -28.52 35.75
N ILE A 448 38.58 -28.35 35.50
CA ILE A 448 39.49 -29.44 35.14
C ILE A 448 40.09 -29.94 36.46
N ASP A 449 39.75 -31.16 36.87
CA ASP A 449 40.46 -31.85 37.95
C ASP A 449 41.63 -32.67 37.38
N ILE A 450 42.79 -32.51 38.02
CA ILE A 450 44.02 -33.31 37.83
C ILE A 450 43.96 -34.56 38.71
#